data_AF-A0A0D0R398-F1
#
_entry.id   AF-A0A0D0R398-F1
#
_cell.length_a   1.000
_cell.length_b   1.000
_cell.length_c   1.000
_cell.angle_alpha   90.00
_cell.angle_beta   90.00
_cell.angle_gamma   90.00
#
_symmetry.space_group_name_H-M   'P 1'
#
loop_
_entity.id
_entity.type
_entity.pdbx_description
1 polymer ?
#
loop_
_entity_poly.entity_id
_entity_poly.type
_entity_poly.pdbx_seq_one_letter_code
_entity_poly.pdbx_strand_id
1 'polypeptide(L)'
;MFNLKRSLSGRVLGATLAACLLMTGAASAQSRLVPASEFYFAEEARTTRPVVAIQGEGDALTEALLKVIARKPRAHAETAQLAHVAMSGGRPELGVELYERVLRDLSTTEVLYRPVLWNYGWDLLRTGDPEAALERWDTLVKARNVTADWMPTTFALALWQLDRKDEAVEWYAAAVRTHPDRWSYPDRYEELLPDWLPAERETLVKVQQAWQADPPQWR
;
A
#
# COMPACT_ATOMS: atom_id res chain seq x y z
N MET A 1 -37.89 -19.73 74.69
CA MET A 1 -37.62 -20.65 73.57
C MET A 1 -38.72 -20.45 72.54
N PHE A 2 -38.39 -19.92 71.35
CA PHE A 2 -39.10 -19.91 70.04
C PHE A 2 -40.64 -19.68 69.97
N ASN A 3 -41.23 -18.96 69.01
CA ASN A 3 -40.83 -17.99 67.99
C ASN A 3 -42.15 -17.37 67.47
N LEU A 4 -42.17 -16.09 67.11
CA LEU A 4 -43.37 -15.30 66.84
C LEU A 4 -43.49 -14.91 65.36
N LYS A 5 -44.68 -15.19 64.80
CA LYS A 5 -45.43 -14.53 63.69
C LYS A 5 -44.73 -14.00 62.42
N ARG A 6 -45.38 -14.36 61.30
CA ARG A 6 -45.41 -13.73 59.96
C ARG A 6 -45.40 -12.18 59.96
N SER A 7 -44.78 -11.58 58.94
CA SER A 7 -45.45 -10.74 57.91
C SER A 7 -44.46 -10.20 56.86
N LEU A 8 -44.95 -10.04 55.62
CA LEU A 8 -44.29 -9.52 54.42
C LEU A 8 -43.93 -8.03 54.49
N SER A 9 -42.85 -7.65 53.81
CA SER A 9 -42.65 -6.42 52.99
C SER A 9 -41.21 -6.49 52.46
N GLY A 10 -40.93 -6.67 51.18
CA GLY A 10 -41.20 -5.71 50.12
C GLY A 10 -39.94 -4.88 49.87
N ARG A 11 -39.19 -5.17 48.79
CA ARG A 11 -38.48 -4.22 47.92
C ARG A 11 -37.57 -4.95 46.93
N VAL A 12 -37.97 -4.88 45.67
CA VAL A 12 -37.13 -5.06 44.49
C VAL A 12 -36.27 -3.80 44.34
N LEU A 13 -34.95 -3.97 44.39
CA LEU A 13 -33.91 -3.09 43.83
C LEU A 13 -32.73 -4.04 43.59
N GLY A 14 -32.38 -4.41 42.37
CA GLY A 14 -31.96 -3.50 41.31
C GLY A 14 -30.43 -3.35 41.41
N ALA A 15 -29.69 -4.32 40.88
CA ALA A 15 -28.24 -4.23 40.73
C ALA A 15 -27.83 -4.90 39.41
N THR A 16 -28.09 -4.20 38.32
CA THR A 16 -27.52 -4.50 37.00
C THR A 16 -26.05 -4.06 37.05
N LEU A 17 -25.11 -5.01 37.15
CA LEU A 17 -23.69 -4.73 36.94
C LEU A 17 -23.48 -4.48 35.44
N ALA A 18 -23.38 -3.21 35.06
CA ALA A 18 -22.91 -2.81 33.74
C ALA A 18 -21.37 -2.96 33.71
N ALA A 19 -20.90 -4.00 33.03
CA ALA A 19 -19.49 -4.16 32.70
C ALA A 19 -19.13 -3.22 31.54
N CYS A 20 -18.57 -2.05 31.87
CA CYS A 20 -17.90 -1.20 30.87
C CYS A 20 -16.57 -1.86 30.46
N LEU A 21 -16.62 -2.67 29.40
CA LEU A 21 -15.42 -3.03 28.63
C LEU A 21 -14.92 -1.79 27.89
N LEU A 22 -14.00 -1.05 28.53
CA LEU A 22 -13.13 -0.13 27.82
C LEU A 22 -12.20 -0.97 26.95
N MET A 23 -12.55 -1.16 25.69
CA MET A 23 -11.59 -1.55 24.67
C MET A 23 -10.63 -0.38 24.49
N THR A 24 -9.58 -0.34 25.30
CA THR A 24 -8.39 0.44 24.98
C THR A 24 -7.79 -0.20 23.74
N GLY A 25 -8.12 0.34 22.57
CA GLY A 25 -7.40 0.04 21.35
C GLY A 25 -5.93 0.34 21.61
N ALA A 26 -5.10 -0.70 21.64
CA ALA A 26 -3.67 -0.51 21.56
C ALA A 26 -3.41 0.12 20.19
N ALA A 27 -3.25 1.44 20.16
CA ALA A 27 -2.64 2.10 19.03
C ALA A 27 -1.22 1.53 18.96
N SER A 28 -1.02 0.52 18.12
CA SER A 28 0.31 0.08 17.74
C SER A 28 1.00 1.31 17.19
N ALA A 29 2.05 1.78 17.88
CA ALA A 29 2.91 2.84 17.37
C ALA A 29 3.63 2.29 16.13
N GLN A 30 2.98 2.38 14.99
CA GLN A 30 3.56 2.02 13.71
C GLN A 30 4.77 2.94 13.48
N SER A 31 5.90 2.37 13.11
CA SER A 31 7.12 3.14 12.90
C SER A 31 6.86 4.19 11.82
N ARG A 32 7.14 5.46 12.13
CA ARG A 32 7.03 6.54 11.13
C ARG A 32 7.91 6.22 9.94
N LEU A 33 7.33 6.24 8.75
CA LEU A 33 8.01 6.14 7.47
C LEU A 33 8.12 7.56 6.93
N VAL A 34 9.25 8.20 7.18
CA VAL A 34 9.51 9.59 6.75
C VAL A 34 10.79 9.63 5.91
N PRO A 35 10.90 10.56 4.95
CA PRO A 35 12.14 10.70 4.18
C PRO A 35 13.32 10.98 5.11
N ALA A 36 14.38 10.17 5.03
CA ALA A 36 15.66 10.49 5.67
C ALA A 36 16.25 11.70 4.96
N SER A 37 16.04 12.88 5.53
CA SER A 37 16.41 14.16 4.92
C SER A 37 17.93 14.29 4.77
N GLU A 38 18.46 13.97 3.58
CA GLU A 38 19.81 14.41 3.12
C GLU A 38 20.01 14.33 1.59
N PHE A 39 19.13 13.65 0.82
CA PHE A 39 19.38 13.36 -0.61
C PHE A 39 18.22 13.72 -1.56
N TYR A 40 18.59 14.00 -2.81
CA TYR A 40 17.71 14.07 -3.98
C TYR A 40 17.39 12.65 -4.48
N PHE A 41 16.16 12.42 -4.92
CA PHE A 41 15.77 11.14 -5.51
C PHE A 41 16.21 11.09 -6.98
N ALA A 42 16.80 9.96 -7.40
CA ALA A 42 17.32 9.75 -8.75
C ALA A 42 16.36 8.88 -9.57
N GLU A 43 16.39 9.08 -10.89
CA GLU A 43 15.60 8.28 -11.83
C GLU A 43 15.91 6.79 -11.70
N GLU A 44 14.90 5.97 -11.43
CA GLU A 44 15.06 4.53 -11.25
C GLU A 44 14.02 3.74 -12.05
N ALA A 45 14.25 3.65 -13.36
CA ALA A 45 13.34 3.01 -14.30
C ALA A 45 13.41 1.47 -14.32
N ARG A 46 14.18 0.80 -13.44
CA ARG A 46 14.24 -0.68 -13.44
C ARG A 46 13.19 -1.29 -12.52
N THR A 47 12.88 -0.67 -11.39
CA THR A 47 11.82 -1.13 -10.47
C THR A 47 10.45 -0.94 -11.06
N THR A 48 10.21 0.20 -11.70
CA THR A 48 8.87 0.64 -12.10
C THR A 48 8.33 -0.05 -13.36
N ARG A 49 9.05 -1.05 -13.88
CA ARG A 49 8.69 -1.74 -15.13
C ARG A 49 7.49 -2.66 -14.93
N PRO A 50 6.50 -2.64 -15.85
CA PRO A 50 5.46 -3.65 -15.88
C PRO A 50 6.03 -5.06 -16.03
N VAL A 51 5.43 -6.05 -15.35
CA VAL A 51 5.77 -7.46 -15.53
C VAL A 51 4.88 -8.06 -16.62
N VAL A 52 5.36 -8.03 -17.86
CA VAL A 52 4.65 -8.56 -19.04
C VAL A 52 5.51 -9.63 -19.72
N ALA A 53 5.17 -10.90 -19.50
CA ALA A 53 5.83 -12.04 -20.10
C ALA A 53 5.20 -12.42 -21.45
N ILE A 54 3.88 -12.30 -21.57
CA ILE A 54 3.11 -12.57 -22.79
C ILE A 54 2.25 -11.34 -23.10
N GLN A 55 2.35 -10.84 -24.33
CA GLN A 55 1.48 -9.76 -24.81
C GLN A 55 0.07 -10.29 -25.07
N GLY A 56 -0.96 -9.50 -24.75
CA GLY A 56 -2.35 -9.87 -24.97
C GLY A 56 -3.26 -9.35 -23.87
N GLU A 57 -4.52 -9.76 -23.91
CA GLU A 57 -5.56 -9.36 -22.96
C GLU A 57 -6.61 -10.47 -22.77
N GLY A 58 -7.44 -10.31 -21.74
CA GLY A 58 -8.61 -11.16 -21.48
C GLY A 58 -8.30 -12.65 -21.31
N ASP A 59 -9.26 -13.47 -21.72
CA ASP A 59 -9.22 -14.92 -21.54
C ASP A 59 -8.08 -15.57 -22.34
N ALA A 60 -7.79 -15.08 -23.55
CA ALA A 60 -6.72 -15.60 -24.38
C ALA A 60 -5.34 -15.43 -23.73
N LEU A 61 -5.09 -14.28 -23.07
CA LEU A 61 -3.87 -14.08 -22.28
C LEU A 61 -3.82 -15.05 -21.10
N THR A 62 -4.93 -15.19 -20.38
CA THR A 62 -5.02 -16.08 -19.22
C THR A 62 -4.71 -17.53 -19.60
N GLU A 63 -5.30 -18.03 -20.69
CA GLU A 63 -5.02 -19.37 -21.21
C GLU A 63 -3.56 -19.54 -21.63
N ALA A 64 -2.97 -18.54 -22.29
CA ALA A 64 -1.58 -18.56 -22.71
C ALA A 64 -0.62 -18.64 -21.51
N LEU A 65 -0.86 -17.83 -20.47
CA LEU A 65 -0.07 -17.84 -19.24
C LEU A 65 -0.17 -19.19 -18.53
N LEU A 66 -1.39 -19.71 -18.33
CA LEU A 66 -1.63 -21.00 -17.68
C LEU A 66 -0.93 -22.14 -18.43
N LYS A 67 -0.97 -22.13 -19.76
CA LYS A 67 -0.29 -23.13 -20.60
C LYS A 67 1.23 -23.13 -20.41
N VAL A 68 1.85 -21.96 -20.24
CA VAL A 68 3.30 -21.86 -19.98
C VAL A 68 3.63 -22.33 -18.56
N ILE A 69 2.88 -21.85 -17.57
CA ILE A 69 3.06 -22.21 -16.15
C ILE A 69 2.95 -23.72 -15.95
N ALA A 70 1.97 -24.38 -16.60
CA ALA A 70 1.80 -25.83 -16.52
C ALA A 70 3.00 -26.62 -17.07
N ARG A 71 3.74 -26.05 -18.02
CA ARG A 71 4.91 -26.70 -18.65
C ARG A 71 6.23 -26.37 -17.94
N LYS A 72 6.28 -25.24 -17.24
CA LYS A 72 7.50 -24.68 -16.62
C LYS A 72 7.20 -24.27 -15.18
N PRO A 73 7.57 -25.10 -14.18
CA PRO A 73 7.33 -24.79 -12.77
C PRO A 73 7.95 -23.46 -12.28
N ARG A 74 8.98 -22.95 -12.96
CA ARG A 74 9.68 -21.67 -12.69
C ARG A 74 9.36 -20.57 -13.70
N ALA A 75 8.15 -20.54 -14.24
CA ALA A 75 7.65 -19.46 -15.09
C ALA A 75 7.30 -18.21 -14.26
N HIS A 76 8.29 -17.59 -13.60
CA HIS A 76 8.07 -16.55 -12.60
C HIS A 76 7.43 -15.28 -13.17
N ALA A 77 7.89 -14.83 -14.35
CA ALA A 77 7.32 -13.64 -14.99
C ALA A 77 5.87 -13.87 -15.43
N GLU A 78 5.56 -15.05 -15.99
CA GLU A 78 4.21 -15.44 -16.38
C GLU A 78 3.29 -15.60 -15.17
N THR A 79 3.79 -16.16 -14.07
CA THR A 79 3.03 -16.32 -12.83
C THR A 79 2.72 -14.96 -12.19
N ALA A 80 3.68 -14.04 -12.19
CA ALA A 80 3.47 -12.66 -11.71
C ALA A 80 2.53 -11.87 -12.62
N GLN A 81 2.59 -12.07 -13.94
CA GLN A 81 1.62 -11.45 -14.86
C GLN A 81 0.21 -12.03 -14.65
N LEU A 82 0.08 -13.34 -14.42
CA LEU A 82 -1.22 -13.96 -14.10
C LEU A 82 -1.76 -13.42 -12.77
N ALA A 83 -0.89 -13.13 -11.79
CA ALA A 83 -1.27 -12.50 -10.54
C ALA A 83 -1.92 -11.12 -10.78
N HIS A 84 -1.27 -10.27 -11.57
CA HIS A 84 -1.81 -8.97 -11.98
C HIS A 84 -3.17 -9.09 -12.68
N VAL A 85 -3.30 -10.03 -13.63
CA VAL A 85 -4.57 -10.30 -14.32
C VAL A 85 -5.65 -10.77 -13.34
N ALA A 86 -5.30 -11.58 -12.35
CA ALA A 86 -6.25 -12.03 -11.33
C ALA A 86 -6.72 -10.86 -10.43
N MET A 87 -5.81 -10.00 -9.96
CA MET A 87 -6.18 -8.87 -9.10
C MET A 87 -7.03 -7.84 -9.84
N SER A 88 -6.62 -7.46 -11.05
CA SER A 88 -7.41 -6.55 -11.92
C SER A 88 -8.75 -7.14 -12.36
N GLY A 89 -8.84 -8.46 -12.45
CA GLY A 89 -10.07 -9.21 -12.74
C GLY A 89 -10.97 -9.50 -11.53
N GLY A 90 -10.71 -8.89 -10.36
CA GLY A 90 -11.56 -9.05 -9.17
C GLY A 90 -11.35 -10.36 -8.40
N ARG A 91 -10.18 -10.99 -8.53
CA ARG A 91 -9.75 -12.16 -7.74
C ARG A 91 -8.47 -11.84 -6.94
N PRO A 92 -8.54 -10.90 -5.98
CA PRO A 92 -7.36 -10.42 -5.26
C PRO A 92 -6.65 -11.53 -4.49
N GLU A 93 -7.37 -12.47 -3.88
CA GLU A 93 -6.79 -13.55 -3.07
C GLU A 93 -5.92 -14.49 -3.92
N LEU A 94 -6.40 -14.82 -5.13
CA LEU A 94 -5.63 -15.61 -6.09
C LEU A 94 -4.38 -14.86 -6.55
N GLY A 95 -4.52 -13.56 -6.83
CA GLY A 95 -3.39 -12.72 -7.21
C GLY A 95 -2.30 -12.67 -6.14
N VAL A 96 -2.69 -12.46 -4.89
CA VAL A 96 -1.81 -12.52 -3.71
C VAL A 96 -1.09 -13.87 -3.65
N GLU A 97 -1.81 -14.99 -3.76
CA GLU A 97 -1.19 -16.32 -3.72
C GLU A 97 -0.13 -16.49 -4.82
N LEU A 98 -0.42 -16.04 -6.03
CA LEU A 98 0.48 -16.14 -7.18
C LEU A 98 1.71 -15.25 -7.02
N TYR A 99 1.56 -14.00 -6.55
CA TYR A 99 2.68 -13.11 -6.26
C TYR A 99 3.58 -13.67 -5.16
N GLU A 100 2.99 -14.10 -4.04
CA GLU A 100 3.72 -14.67 -2.92
C GLU A 100 4.45 -15.95 -3.32
N ARG A 101 3.87 -16.77 -4.22
CA ARG A 101 4.57 -17.92 -4.79
C ARG A 101 5.81 -17.51 -5.57
N VAL A 102 5.72 -16.48 -6.42
CA VAL A 102 6.87 -15.99 -7.18
C VAL A 102 7.95 -15.44 -6.25
N LEU A 103 7.57 -14.64 -5.25
CA LEU A 103 8.51 -14.02 -4.32
C LEU A 103 9.21 -15.02 -3.38
N ARG A 104 8.59 -16.16 -3.06
CA ARG A 104 9.24 -17.24 -2.30
C ARG A 104 10.40 -17.89 -3.07
N ASP A 105 10.28 -17.96 -4.39
CA ASP A 105 11.24 -18.65 -5.24
C ASP A 105 12.34 -17.71 -5.78
N LEU A 106 12.04 -16.41 -5.92
CA LEU A 106 12.98 -15.42 -6.42
C LEU A 106 14.03 -15.03 -5.37
N SER A 107 15.30 -14.99 -5.79
CA SER A 107 16.35 -14.31 -5.02
C SER A 107 16.22 -12.78 -5.14
N THR A 108 16.55 -12.06 -4.07
CA THR A 108 16.58 -10.58 -4.05
C THR A 108 17.58 -9.98 -5.06
N THR A 109 18.50 -10.78 -5.59
CA THR A 109 19.47 -10.37 -6.61
C THR A 109 18.97 -10.56 -8.04
N GLU A 110 17.85 -11.26 -8.23
CA GLU A 110 17.28 -11.46 -9.56
C GLU A 110 16.66 -10.17 -10.11
N VAL A 111 16.85 -9.94 -11.41
CA VAL A 111 16.34 -8.75 -12.10
C VAL A 111 14.82 -8.60 -11.95
N LEU A 112 14.10 -9.72 -11.88
CA LEU A 112 12.65 -9.76 -11.77
C LEU A 112 12.13 -9.39 -10.37
N TYR A 113 12.94 -9.51 -9.32
CA TYR A 113 12.50 -9.32 -7.94
C TYR A 113 11.89 -7.92 -7.70
N ARG A 114 12.56 -6.87 -8.17
CA ARG A 114 12.12 -5.48 -7.94
C ARG A 114 10.85 -5.12 -8.71
N PRO A 115 10.74 -5.41 -10.02
CA PRO A 115 9.49 -5.27 -10.76
C PRO A 115 8.32 -6.03 -10.11
N VAL A 116 8.54 -7.26 -9.63
CA VAL A 116 7.45 -8.05 -9.01
C VAL A 116 6.93 -7.36 -7.75
N LEU A 117 7.81 -6.96 -6.83
CA LEU A 117 7.38 -6.23 -5.62
C LEU A 117 6.69 -4.91 -5.95
N TRP A 118 7.20 -4.18 -6.95
CA TRP A 118 6.61 -2.91 -7.37
C TRP A 118 5.17 -3.06 -7.88
N ASN A 119 4.96 -3.97 -8.84
CA ASN A 119 3.65 -4.21 -9.45
C ASN A 119 2.69 -4.80 -8.43
N TYR A 120 3.16 -5.72 -7.57
CA TYR A 120 2.35 -6.27 -6.49
C TYR A 120 1.85 -5.19 -5.52
N GLY A 121 2.71 -4.23 -5.14
CA GLY A 121 2.29 -3.10 -4.32
C GLY A 121 1.18 -2.26 -4.97
N TRP A 122 1.28 -2.01 -6.28
CA TRP A 122 0.22 -1.31 -7.03
C TRP A 122 -1.09 -2.09 -7.06
N ASP A 123 -1.04 -3.40 -7.28
CA ASP A 123 -2.24 -4.22 -7.33
C ASP A 123 -2.89 -4.33 -5.95
N LEU A 124 -2.10 -4.40 -4.86
CA LEU A 124 -2.60 -4.32 -3.48
C LEU A 124 -3.30 -2.98 -3.22
N LEU A 125 -2.67 -1.85 -3.58
CA LEU A 125 -3.27 -0.53 -3.43
C LEU A 125 -4.62 -0.44 -4.14
N ARG A 126 -4.66 -0.89 -5.40
CA ARG A 126 -5.84 -0.82 -6.27
C ARG A 126 -6.95 -1.78 -5.88
N THR A 127 -6.62 -2.84 -5.14
CA THR A 127 -7.60 -3.77 -4.55
C THR A 127 -8.01 -3.39 -3.14
N GLY A 128 -7.54 -2.25 -2.63
CA GLY A 128 -8.00 -1.65 -1.37
C GLY A 128 -7.13 -1.99 -0.16
N ASP A 129 -5.91 -2.46 -0.36
CA ASP A 129 -4.93 -2.74 0.71
C ASP A 129 -3.71 -1.80 0.62
N PRO A 130 -3.87 -0.53 1.00
CA PRO A 130 -2.77 0.43 1.01
C PRO A 130 -1.69 0.11 2.05
N GLU A 131 -2.01 -0.64 3.10
CA GLU A 131 -1.04 -1.03 4.12
C GLU A 131 -0.07 -2.07 3.56
N ALA A 132 -0.59 -3.16 3.00
CA ALA A 132 0.24 -4.19 2.36
C ALA A 132 1.02 -3.61 1.18
N ALA A 133 0.43 -2.71 0.39
CA ALA A 133 1.13 -1.99 -0.68
C ALA A 133 2.37 -1.25 -0.16
N LEU A 134 2.20 -0.49 0.92
CA LEU A 134 3.28 0.27 1.55
C LEU A 134 4.39 -0.65 2.08
N GLU A 135 4.05 -1.80 2.66
CA GLU A 135 5.04 -2.79 3.11
C GLU A 135 5.89 -3.34 1.95
N ARG A 136 5.27 -3.63 0.80
CA ARG A 136 6.00 -4.16 -0.38
C ARG A 136 6.97 -3.13 -0.93
N TRP A 137 6.57 -1.87 -0.99
CA TRP A 137 7.46 -0.81 -1.44
C TRP A 137 8.52 -0.43 -0.40
N ASP A 138 8.21 -0.44 0.89
CA ASP A 138 9.21 -0.25 1.97
C ASP A 138 10.30 -1.34 1.93
N THR A 139 9.94 -2.57 1.57
CA THR A 139 10.91 -3.65 1.32
C THR A 139 11.90 -3.30 0.20
N LEU A 140 11.44 -2.66 -0.88
CA LEU A 140 12.30 -2.21 -1.98
C LEU A 140 13.31 -1.15 -1.54
N VAL A 141 12.91 -0.25 -0.63
CA VAL A 141 13.77 0.81 -0.09
C VAL A 141 14.85 0.22 0.81
N LYS A 142 14.45 -0.66 1.73
CA LYS A 142 15.35 -1.30 2.70
C LYS A 142 16.37 -2.23 2.07
N ALA A 143 16.06 -2.83 0.91
CA ALA A 143 16.93 -3.82 0.28
C ALA A 143 18.29 -3.26 -0.21
N ARG A 144 18.39 -1.96 -0.55
CA ARG A 144 19.61 -1.38 -1.15
C ARG A 144 19.90 0.11 -0.85
N ASN A 145 19.27 0.75 0.14
CA ASN A 145 19.34 2.21 0.33
C ASN A 145 19.04 2.96 -0.99
N VAL A 146 17.99 2.54 -1.69
CA VAL A 146 17.58 3.16 -2.96
C VAL A 146 16.96 4.52 -2.67
N THR A 147 17.42 5.56 -3.37
CA THR A 147 16.80 6.88 -3.40
C THR A 147 16.18 7.11 -4.78
N ALA A 148 15.02 6.50 -5.03
CA ALA A 148 14.36 6.53 -6.34
C ALA A 148 13.24 7.58 -6.44
N ASP A 149 13.15 8.21 -7.61
CA ASP A 149 12.20 9.30 -7.92
C ASP A 149 10.73 8.91 -7.84
N TRP A 150 10.41 7.62 -8.01
CA TRP A 150 9.06 7.10 -7.81
C TRP A 150 8.62 7.07 -6.34
N MET A 151 9.56 7.06 -5.38
CA MET A 151 9.25 6.85 -3.96
C MET A 151 8.39 7.95 -3.35
N PRO A 152 8.72 9.25 -3.50
CA PRO A 152 8.02 10.31 -2.77
C PRO A 152 6.54 10.39 -3.07
N THR A 153 6.16 10.36 -4.35
CA THR A 153 4.75 10.46 -4.76
C THR A 153 3.97 9.19 -4.44
N THR A 154 4.59 8.02 -4.61
CA THR A 154 3.96 6.72 -4.31
C THR A 154 3.70 6.54 -2.82
N PHE A 155 4.67 6.91 -1.97
CA PHE A 155 4.49 6.88 -0.51
C PHE A 155 3.51 7.93 -0.03
N ALA A 156 3.57 9.15 -0.56
CA ALA A 156 2.56 10.18 -0.28
C ALA A 156 1.14 9.68 -0.58
N LEU A 157 0.93 9.02 -1.72
CA LEU A 157 -0.36 8.43 -2.09
C LEU A 157 -0.85 7.40 -1.06
N ALA A 158 -0.04 6.37 -0.76
CA ALA A 158 -0.48 5.30 0.13
C ALA A 158 -0.64 5.76 1.58
N LEU A 159 0.28 6.59 2.09
CA LEU A 159 0.18 7.16 3.43
C LEU A 159 -1.07 8.04 3.57
N TRP A 160 -1.43 8.77 2.52
CA TRP A 160 -2.69 9.52 2.51
C TRP A 160 -3.90 8.59 2.58
N GLN A 161 -3.92 7.49 1.84
CA GLN A 161 -5.02 6.52 1.93
C GLN A 161 -5.11 5.83 3.30
N LEU A 162 -3.99 5.70 4.02
CA LEU A 162 -3.90 5.19 5.39
C LEU A 162 -4.21 6.24 6.47
N ASP A 163 -4.67 7.43 6.09
CA ASP A 163 -4.92 8.56 7.00
C ASP A 163 -3.68 9.08 7.75
N ARG A 164 -2.47 8.69 7.30
CA ARG A 164 -1.17 9.16 7.82
C ARG A 164 -0.75 10.46 7.14
N LYS A 165 -1.58 11.50 7.28
CA LYS A 165 -1.49 12.76 6.51
C LYS A 165 -0.15 13.49 6.68
N ASP A 166 0.34 13.58 7.90
CA ASP A 166 1.59 14.29 8.19
C ASP A 166 2.78 13.65 7.44
N GLU A 167 2.84 12.32 7.46
CA GLU A 167 3.88 11.58 6.75
C GLU A 167 3.72 11.68 5.23
N ALA A 168 2.48 11.66 4.73
CA ALA A 168 2.21 11.86 3.31
C ALA A 168 2.70 13.24 2.84
N VAL A 169 2.46 14.29 3.62
CA VAL A 169 2.94 15.66 3.34
C VAL A 169 4.46 15.74 3.40
N GLU A 170 5.12 15.07 4.35
CA GLU A 170 6.58 15.01 4.42
C GLU A 170 7.20 14.33 3.18
N TRP A 171 6.62 13.20 2.73
CA TRP A 171 7.05 12.56 1.48
C TRP A 171 6.79 13.43 0.25
N TYR A 172 5.62 14.08 0.17
CA TYR A 172 5.32 14.98 -0.93
C TYR A 172 6.28 16.17 -0.98
N ALA A 173 6.61 16.75 0.17
CA ALA A 173 7.59 17.82 0.28
C ALA A 173 8.97 17.37 -0.24
N ALA A 174 9.35 16.11 -0.02
CA ALA A 174 10.58 15.55 -0.54
C ALA A 174 10.57 15.42 -2.08
N ALA A 175 9.40 15.15 -2.68
CA ALA A 175 9.19 15.21 -4.13
C ALA A 175 9.44 16.63 -4.66
N VAL A 176 8.76 17.63 -4.08
CA VAL A 176 8.88 19.05 -4.48
C VAL A 176 10.30 19.56 -4.34
N ARG A 177 10.98 19.22 -3.23
CA ARG A 177 12.39 19.59 -3.04
C ARG A 177 13.29 19.03 -4.14
N THR A 178 12.97 17.83 -4.64
CA THR A 178 13.79 17.16 -5.65
C THR A 178 13.55 17.70 -7.05
N HIS A 179 12.29 17.89 -7.42
CA HIS A 179 11.87 18.39 -8.73
C HIS A 179 10.73 19.41 -8.57
N PRO A 180 11.04 20.66 -8.18
CA PRO A 180 10.02 21.67 -7.92
C PRO A 180 9.22 22.03 -9.18
N ASP A 181 9.81 21.92 -10.36
CA ASP A 181 9.20 22.12 -11.67
C ASP A 181 8.15 21.05 -12.03
N ARG A 182 8.20 19.88 -11.37
CA ARG A 182 7.28 18.77 -11.60
C ARG A 182 6.15 18.70 -10.58
N TRP A 183 6.45 19.03 -9.32
CA TRP A 183 5.57 18.71 -8.19
C TRP A 183 5.02 19.94 -7.46
N SER A 184 5.41 21.18 -7.78
CA SER A 184 4.84 22.35 -7.08
C SER A 184 3.36 22.56 -7.40
N TYR A 185 2.92 22.14 -8.58
CA TYR A 185 1.57 22.35 -9.10
C TYR A 185 1.01 21.05 -9.70
N PRO A 186 -0.31 20.83 -9.66
CA PRO A 186 -0.94 19.60 -10.14
C PRO A 186 -1.24 19.55 -11.64
N ASP A 187 -1.03 20.65 -12.36
CA ASP A 187 -1.37 20.84 -13.77
C ASP A 187 -0.69 19.84 -14.72
N ARG A 188 0.46 19.27 -14.31
CA ARG A 188 1.22 18.30 -15.11
C ARG A 188 1.06 16.85 -14.66
N TYR A 189 0.19 16.55 -13.69
CA TYR A 189 0.08 15.18 -13.17
C TYR A 189 -0.36 14.16 -14.22
N GLU A 190 -1.20 14.54 -15.18
CA GLU A 190 -1.59 13.63 -16.26
C GLU A 190 -0.40 13.25 -17.16
N GLU A 191 0.49 14.21 -17.43
CA GLU A 191 1.72 14.00 -18.20
C GLU A 191 2.76 13.19 -17.42
N LEU A 192 2.93 13.50 -16.13
CA LEU A 192 3.95 12.90 -15.26
C LEU A 192 3.58 11.50 -14.79
N LEU A 193 2.28 11.22 -14.67
CA LEU A 193 1.75 9.98 -14.09
C LEU A 193 0.71 9.35 -15.03
N PRO A 194 1.09 9.01 -16.28
CA PRO A 194 0.14 8.53 -17.28
C PRO A 194 -0.52 7.20 -16.88
N ASP A 195 0.21 6.33 -16.17
CA ASP A 195 -0.24 5.01 -15.76
C ASP A 195 -1.03 5.00 -14.43
N TRP A 196 -1.16 6.17 -13.80
CA TRP A 196 -1.98 6.31 -12.59
C TRP A 196 -3.46 6.41 -12.96
N LEU A 197 -4.33 5.90 -12.08
CA LEU A 197 -5.76 6.08 -12.22
C LEU A 197 -6.15 7.53 -11.89
N PRO A 198 -7.26 8.06 -12.44
CA PRO A 198 -7.74 9.39 -12.09
C PRO A 198 -7.88 9.62 -10.58
N ALA A 199 -8.42 8.63 -9.84
CA ALA A 199 -8.57 8.70 -8.39
C ALA A 199 -7.22 8.73 -7.62
N GLU A 200 -6.17 8.10 -8.16
CA GLU A 200 -4.82 8.14 -7.59
C GLU A 200 -4.23 9.55 -7.75
N ARG A 201 -4.37 10.14 -8.95
CA ARG A 201 -3.96 11.53 -9.20
C ARG A 201 -4.76 12.53 -8.34
N GLU A 202 -6.08 12.37 -8.24
CA GLU A 202 -6.91 13.21 -7.35
C GLU A 202 -6.47 13.11 -5.89
N THR A 203 -6.07 11.93 -5.44
CA THR A 203 -5.52 11.76 -4.10
C THR A 203 -4.21 12.53 -3.95
N LEU A 204 -3.31 12.45 -4.92
CA LEU A 204 -2.06 13.21 -4.92
C LEU A 204 -2.31 14.73 -4.92
N VAL A 205 -3.33 15.22 -5.62
CA VAL A 205 -3.75 16.63 -5.57
C VAL A 205 -4.12 17.04 -4.15
N LYS A 206 -4.84 16.19 -3.40
CA LYS A 206 -5.17 16.46 -1.99
C LYS A 206 -3.92 16.53 -1.12
N VAL A 207 -2.93 15.66 -1.36
CA VAL A 207 -1.64 15.74 -0.65
C VAL A 207 -0.91 17.05 -0.97
N GLN A 208 -0.86 17.43 -2.24
CA GLN A 208 -0.24 18.68 -2.68
C GLN A 208 -0.90 19.91 -2.05
N GLN A 209 -2.24 19.95 -1.98
CA GLN A 209 -2.97 21.04 -1.34
C GLN A 209 -2.65 21.13 0.17
N ALA A 210 -2.56 19.99 0.85
CA ALA A 210 -2.16 19.95 2.26
C ALA A 210 -0.72 20.44 2.45
N TRP A 211 0.20 19.99 1.60
CA TRP A 211 1.58 20.49 1.58
C TRP A 211 1.66 21.99 1.32
N GLN A 212 0.85 22.53 0.41
CA GLN A 212 0.84 23.97 0.11
C GLN A 212 0.30 24.80 1.28
N ALA A 213 -0.68 24.27 2.03
CA ALA A 213 -1.26 24.94 3.17
C ALA A 213 -0.31 24.99 4.38
N ASP A 214 0.45 23.92 4.62
CA ASP A 214 1.41 23.82 5.71
C ASP A 214 2.66 23.02 5.28
N PRO A 215 3.60 23.65 4.54
CA PRO A 215 4.79 22.95 4.08
C PRO A 215 5.72 22.66 5.27
N PRO A 216 6.24 21.42 5.39
CA PRO A 216 7.07 21.04 6.52
C PRO A 216 8.38 21.85 6.53
N GLN A 217 8.74 22.36 7.70
CA GLN A 217 10.00 23.05 7.92
C GLN A 217 11.10 22.03 8.21
N TRP A 218 12.04 21.89 7.27
CA TRP A 218 13.21 21.03 7.43
C TRP A 218 14.11 21.60 8.55
N ARG A 219 14.55 20.75 9.48
CA ARG A 219 15.54 21.09 10.52
C ARG A 219 16.92 20.57 10.16
#